data_AF-A0A1W9W6B8-F1
#
_entry.id   AF-A0A1W9W6B8-F1
#
_cell.length_a   1.000
_cell.length_b   1.000
_cell.length_c   1.000
_cell.angle_alpha   90.00
_cell.angle_beta   90.00
_cell.angle_gamma   90.00
#
_symmetry.space_group_name_H-M   'P 1'
#
loop_
_entity.id
_entity.type
_entity.pdbx_description
1 polymer ?
#
loop_
_entity_poly.entity_id
_entity_poly.type
_entity_poly.pdbx_seq_one_letter_code
_entity_poly.pdbx_strand_id
1 'polypeptide(L)'
;MRLKPHLQKSVNYFSAHMKDAEVKINSCVKVLFIDPGFLSTFPQEKARRLKAMINNTYEVIDIQHGKAIVYQPYDEVHGIALALASEETELVNKN
;
A
#
# COMPACT_ATOMS: atom_id res chain seq x y z
N MET A 1 15.05 -39.97 -42.88
CA MET A 1 15.79 -39.80 -41.61
C MET A 1 15.43 -38.46 -41.01
N ARG A 2 14.84 -38.45 -39.81
CA ARG A 2 14.38 -37.24 -39.09
C ARG A 2 15.55 -36.63 -38.33
N LEU A 3 15.93 -35.39 -38.68
CA LEU A 3 16.79 -34.55 -37.85
C LEU A 3 15.95 -34.04 -36.67
N LYS A 4 16.39 -34.32 -35.44
CA LYS A 4 15.79 -33.78 -34.22
C LYS A 4 16.46 -32.44 -33.88
N PRO A 5 15.74 -31.31 -33.84
CA PRO A 5 16.24 -30.10 -33.22
C PRO A 5 15.96 -30.18 -31.71
N HIS A 6 16.95 -30.67 -30.96
CA HIS A 6 16.96 -30.58 -29.50
C HIS A 6 17.63 -29.28 -29.10
N LEU A 7 16.93 -28.15 -29.23
CA LEU A 7 17.23 -26.95 -28.46
C LEU A 7 16.15 -25.89 -28.65
N GLN A 8 15.91 -25.18 -27.55
CA GLN A 8 15.13 -23.97 -27.40
C GLN A 8 13.60 -24.10 -27.26
N LYS A 9 13.16 -23.61 -26.09
CA LYS A 9 11.84 -23.04 -25.77
C LYS A 9 10.81 -24.00 -25.17
N SER A 10 11.04 -24.31 -23.90
CA SER A 10 9.97 -24.38 -22.89
C SER A 10 10.41 -23.42 -21.78
N VAL A 11 10.41 -22.12 -22.05
CA VAL A 11 9.39 -21.19 -21.53
C VAL A 11 9.29 -21.34 -20.00
N ASN A 12 10.15 -20.58 -19.31
CA ASN A 12 10.04 -20.09 -17.94
C ASN A 12 8.86 -20.66 -17.14
N TYR A 13 9.06 -21.84 -16.58
CA TYR A 13 8.31 -22.29 -15.42
C TYR A 13 8.96 -21.62 -14.20
N PHE A 14 8.15 -20.96 -13.35
CA PHE A 14 8.51 -20.32 -12.07
C PHE A 14 9.03 -18.87 -12.10
N SER A 15 8.17 -17.94 -12.51
CA SER A 15 8.23 -16.55 -12.02
C SER A 15 6.83 -15.99 -11.78
N ALA A 16 5.96 -16.78 -11.15
CA ALA A 16 4.65 -16.33 -10.71
C ALA A 16 4.50 -16.79 -9.27
N HIS A 17 4.79 -15.90 -8.33
CA HIS A 17 4.23 -15.82 -6.97
C HIS A 17 5.09 -14.76 -6.26
N MET A 18 4.48 -13.63 -5.87
CA MET A 18 5.05 -12.50 -5.10
C MET A 18 5.59 -11.28 -5.86
N LYS A 19 4.94 -10.81 -6.95
CA LYS A 19 5.22 -9.45 -7.47
C LYS A 19 4.02 -8.52 -7.71
N ASP A 20 2.78 -8.99 -7.56
CA ASP A 20 1.60 -8.19 -7.87
C ASP A 20 0.59 -8.20 -6.72
N ALA A 21 1.06 -7.89 -5.52
CA ALA A 21 0.17 -7.62 -4.40
C ALA A 21 -0.39 -6.20 -4.59
N GLU A 22 -1.34 -6.05 -5.51
CA GLU A 22 -2.00 -4.78 -5.80
C GLU A 22 -2.88 -4.38 -4.62
N VAL A 23 -2.73 -3.13 -4.17
CA VAL A 23 -3.58 -2.55 -3.12
C VAL A 23 -5.00 -2.41 -3.65
N LYS A 24 -5.98 -2.95 -2.91
CA LYS A 24 -7.40 -2.94 -3.27
C LYS A 24 -8.24 -2.35 -2.14
N ILE A 25 -9.43 -1.89 -2.45
CA ILE A 25 -10.41 -1.52 -1.42
C ILE A 25 -10.65 -2.73 -0.49
N ASN A 26 -10.77 -2.50 0.81
CA ASN A 26 -10.84 -3.50 1.90
C ASN A 26 -9.55 -4.28 2.17
N SER A 27 -8.47 -4.00 1.43
CA SER A 27 -7.14 -4.51 1.78
C SER A 27 -6.58 -3.75 2.98
N CYS A 28 -5.67 -4.39 3.72
CA CYS A 28 -4.94 -3.72 4.79
C CYS A 28 -3.59 -3.24 4.29
N VAL A 29 -3.28 -1.97 4.54
CA VAL A 29 -1.95 -1.40 4.28
C VAL A 29 -1.34 -0.87 5.56
N LYS A 30 -0.05 -1.11 5.74
CA LYS A 30 0.74 -0.49 6.79
C LYS A 30 1.30 0.82 6.25
N VAL A 31 1.12 1.91 7.00
CA VAL A 31 1.72 3.21 6.64
C VAL A 31 3.21 3.16 6.98
N LEU A 32 4.07 3.29 5.99
CA LEU A 32 5.52 3.26 6.19
C LEU A 32 6.09 4.65 6.44
N PHE A 33 5.55 5.64 5.72
CA PHE A 33 6.10 6.97 5.67
C PHE A 33 4.99 7.99 5.44
N ILE A 34 5.18 9.18 6.00
CA ILE A 34 4.39 10.36 5.69
C ILE A 34 5.38 11.50 5.55
N ASP A 35 5.31 12.23 4.43
CA ASP A 35 6.21 13.33 4.15
C ASP A 35 6.23 14.37 5.30
N PRO A 36 7.41 14.70 5.87
CA PRO A 36 7.52 15.69 6.93
C PRO A 36 7.05 17.09 6.53
N GLY A 37 7.22 17.46 5.26
CA GLY A 37 6.71 18.70 4.70
C GLY A 37 5.18 18.72 4.72
N PHE A 38 4.54 17.62 4.32
CA PHE A 38 3.09 17.43 4.46
C PHE A 38 2.64 17.54 5.91
N LEU A 39 3.32 16.86 6.86
CA LEU A 39 2.99 16.96 8.29
C LEU A 39 3.07 18.40 8.82
N SER A 40 4.02 19.20 8.32
CA SER A 40 4.19 20.59 8.73
C SER A 40 3.06 21.52 8.28
N THR A 41 2.24 21.10 7.31
CA THR A 41 1.05 21.87 6.88
C THR A 41 -0.12 21.77 7.87
N PHE A 42 -0.03 20.86 8.86
CA PHE A 42 -1.06 20.67 9.86
C PHE A 42 -0.68 21.30 11.21
N PRO A 43 -1.68 21.73 12.01
CA PRO A 43 -1.46 22.07 13.41
C PRO A 43 -0.77 20.93 14.18
N GLN A 44 0.06 21.29 15.16
CA GLN A 44 0.92 20.33 15.88
C GLN A 44 0.16 19.11 16.42
N GLU A 45 -1.06 19.29 16.92
CA GLU A 45 -1.85 18.17 17.43
C GLU A 45 -2.24 17.16 16.33
N LYS A 46 -2.67 17.66 15.16
CA LYS A 46 -3.02 16.83 14.00
C LYS A 46 -1.79 16.18 13.40
N ALA A 47 -0.69 16.92 13.28
CA ALA A 47 0.59 16.39 12.82
C ALA A 47 1.10 15.24 13.72
N ARG A 48 0.93 15.35 15.04
CA ARG A 48 1.26 14.28 15.98
C ARG A 48 0.42 13.03 15.75
N ARG A 49 -0.88 13.16 15.46
CA ARG A 49 -1.78 12.04 15.17
C ARG A 49 -1.43 11.36 13.86
N LEU A 50 -1.22 12.14 12.79
CA LEU A 50 -0.73 11.63 11.50
C LEU A 50 0.58 10.87 11.68
N LYS A 51 1.55 11.43 12.41
CA LYS A 51 2.81 10.75 12.70
C LYS A 51 2.60 9.42 13.46
N ALA A 52 1.59 9.34 14.31
CA ALA A 52 1.23 8.09 15.00
C ALA A 52 0.59 7.05 14.06
N MET A 53 0.17 7.42 12.84
CA MET A 53 -0.27 6.44 11.84
C MET A 53 0.89 5.62 11.28
N ILE A 54 2.10 6.16 11.28
CA ILE A 54 3.29 5.47 10.78
C ILE A 54 3.51 4.18 11.58
N ASN A 55 3.83 3.11 10.86
CA ASN A 55 3.95 1.73 11.33
C ASN A 55 2.65 1.06 11.78
N ASN A 56 1.49 1.71 11.67
CA ASN A 56 0.20 1.09 11.93
C ASN A 56 -0.49 0.65 10.64
N THR A 57 -1.37 -0.34 10.77
CA THR A 57 -2.13 -0.92 9.67
C THR A 57 -3.53 -0.35 9.63
N TYR A 58 -3.97 0.03 8.44
CA TYR A 58 -5.29 0.59 8.19
C TYR A 58 -5.93 -0.13 7.01
N GLU A 59 -7.25 -0.19 7.04
CA GLU A 59 -8.02 -0.67 5.90
C GLU A 59 -8.15 0.43 4.85
N VAL A 60 -7.95 0.04 3.58
CA VAL A 60 -8.12 0.94 2.43
C VAL A 60 -9.61 1.10 2.17
N ILE A 61 -10.11 2.32 2.37
CA ILE A 61 -11.52 2.65 2.19
C ILE A 61 -11.85 3.11 0.77
N ASP A 62 -10.85 3.60 0.04
CA ASP A 62 -11.00 4.08 -1.33
C ASP A 62 -9.64 4.10 -2.05
N ILE A 63 -9.64 4.20 -3.38
CA ILE A 63 -8.43 4.36 -4.20
C ILE A 63 -8.66 5.51 -5.18
N GLN A 64 -7.90 6.59 -5.01
CA GLN A 64 -8.00 7.78 -5.87
C GLN A 64 -6.64 8.11 -6.48
N HIS A 65 -6.61 8.33 -7.79
CA HIS A 65 -5.39 8.68 -8.54
C HIS A 65 -4.22 7.71 -8.28
N GLY A 66 -4.51 6.42 -8.12
CA GLY A 66 -3.49 5.40 -7.82
C GLY A 66 -2.95 5.44 -6.39
N LYS A 67 -3.58 6.21 -5.49
CA LYS A 67 -3.25 6.26 -4.07
C LYS A 67 -4.30 5.55 -3.23
N ALA A 68 -3.86 4.80 -2.24
CA ALA A 68 -4.70 4.15 -1.26
C ALA A 68 -5.18 5.16 -0.22
N ILE A 69 -6.50 5.28 -0.06
CA ILE A 69 -7.09 6.15 0.97
C ILE A 69 -7.33 5.32 2.22
N VAL A 70 -6.72 5.74 3.32
CA VAL A 70 -6.94 5.16 4.65
C VAL A 70 -7.57 6.20 5.58
N TYR A 71 -8.34 5.75 6.56
CA TYR A 71 -9.01 6.62 7.50
C TYR A 71 -8.62 6.30 8.94
N GLN A 72 -8.18 7.32 9.68
CA GLN A 72 -7.94 7.23 11.12
C GLN A 72 -9.01 8.07 11.85
N PRO A 73 -9.98 7.44 12.54
CA PRO A 73 -10.87 8.18 13.43
C PRO A 73 -10.09 8.75 14.61
N TYR A 74 -10.43 9.96 15.05
CA TYR A 74 -9.86 10.58 16.25
C TYR A 74 -10.87 10.83 17.36
N ASP A 75 -12.16 10.95 17.03
CA ASP A 75 -13.29 10.94 17.95
C ASP A 75 -14.54 10.37 17.25
N GLU A 76 -15.70 10.43 17.91
CA GLU A 76 -16.96 9.84 17.43
C GLU A 76 -17.48 10.45 16.12
N VAL A 77 -17.05 11.66 15.78
CA VAL A 77 -17.59 12.44 14.65
C VAL A 77 -16.54 12.75 13.60
N HIS A 78 -15.26 12.60 13.94
CA HIS A 78 -14.19 13.08 13.08
C HIS A 78 -12.96 12.18 13.03
N GLY A 79 -12.28 12.28 11.90
CA GLY A 79 -11.11 11.48 11.55
C GLY A 79 -10.30 12.16 10.46
N ILE A 80 -9.18 11.54 10.12
CA ILE A 80 -8.26 12.00 9.08
C ILE A 80 -8.20 10.94 7.99
N ALA A 81 -8.55 11.33 6.77
CA ALA A 81 -8.29 10.52 5.58
C ALA A 81 -6.92 10.87 5.01
N LEU A 82 -6.13 9.86 4.65
CA LEU A 82 -4.80 10.02 4.10
C LEU A 82 -4.68 9.26 2.78
N ALA A 83 -4.26 9.96 1.73
CA ALA A 83 -4.00 9.39 0.42
C ALA A 83 -2.52 8.99 0.31
N LEU A 84 -2.27 7.69 0.34
CA LEU A 84 -0.94 7.10 0.40
C LEU A 84 -0.54 6.49 -0.95
N ALA A 85 0.62 6.84 -1.45
CA ALA A 85 1.23 6.17 -2.59
C ALA A 85 1.74 4.77 -2.23
N SER A 86 2.02 3.95 -3.24
CA SER A 86 2.56 2.60 -3.06
C SER A 86 3.92 2.58 -2.35
N GLU A 87 4.71 3.65 -2.46
CA GLU A 87 5.99 3.82 -1.76
C GLU A 87 5.83 4.21 -0.27
N GLU A 88 4.66 4.73 0.10
CA GLU A 88 4.33 5.14 1.47
C GLU A 88 3.61 4.02 2.24
N THR A 89 3.32 2.89 1.58
CA THR A 89 2.52 1.79 2.11
C THR A 89 3.14 0.41 1.86
N GLU A 90 2.80 -0.54 2.73
CA GLU A 90 3.09 -1.96 2.55
C GLU A 90 1.77 -2.74 2.65
N LEU A 91 1.47 -3.60 1.67
CA LEU A 91 0.29 -4.45 1.73
C LEU A 91 0.48 -5.52 2.80
N VAL A 92 -0.48 -5.61 3.74
CA VAL A 92 -0.50 -6.59 4.80
C VAL A 92 -1.55 -7.64 4.48
N ASN A 93 -1.13 -8.90 4.33
CA ASN A 93 -2.06 -10.01 4.23
C ASN A 93 -2.78 -10.20 5.57
N LYS A 94 -4.12 -10.19 5.56
CA LYS A 94 -4.92 -10.70 6.68
C LYS A 94 -4.65 -12.21 6.76
N ASN A 95 -3.80 -12.63 7.68
CA ASN A 95 -3.59 -14.04 8.03
C ASN A 95 -4.86 -14.61 8.68
#